data_AF-A0A7R9D6M6-F1
#
_entry.id   AF-A0A7R9D6M6-F1
#
_cell.length_a   1.000
_cell.length_b   1.000
_cell.length_c   1.000
_cell.angle_alpha   90.00
_cell.angle_beta   90.00
_cell.angle_gamma   90.00
#
_symmetry.space_group_name_H-M   'P 1'
#
loop_
_entity.id
_entity.type
_entity.pdbx_description
1 polymer ?
#
loop_
_entity_poly.entity_id
_entity_poly.type
_entity_poly.pdbx_seq_one_letter_code
_entity_poly.pdbx_strand_id
1 'polypeptide(L)'
;MEDILNDEALMSLSVRELNKKLHGFPREEVVRLKQKRRTLKNRGYAQNCRSKRLQQRHDLEMTNRSLQAELHRVKLELSRVTQELDHYKQRCDLRLRGGGPDGVTSGPSNPSSPEFYL
;
A
#
# COMPACT_ATOMS: atom_id res chain seq x y z
N MET A 1 26.22 30.53 36.25
CA MET A 1 27.05 30.41 35.03
C MET A 1 26.08 30.03 33.93
N GLU A 2 25.52 31.05 33.29
CA GLU A 2 24.50 30.92 32.24
C GLU A 2 25.10 30.12 31.08
N ASP A 3 24.43 29.05 30.65
CA ASP A 3 24.91 28.17 29.57
C ASP A 3 25.08 29.05 28.32
N ILE A 4 26.33 29.40 27.99
CA ILE A 4 26.72 30.37 26.94
C ILE A 4 26.08 30.03 25.58
N LEU A 5 25.65 28.78 25.41
CA LEU A 5 24.77 28.32 24.34
C LEU A 5 23.60 27.51 24.91
N ASN A 6 22.39 28.07 24.82
CA ASN A 6 21.12 27.38 25.08
C ASN A 6 20.95 26.13 24.16
N ASP A 7 20.28 25.10 24.66
CA ASP A 7 19.82 23.91 23.95
C ASP A 7 19.20 24.22 22.58
N GLU A 8 18.34 25.25 22.50
CA GLU A 8 17.71 25.66 21.25
C GLU A 8 18.75 26.11 20.21
N ALA A 9 19.71 26.93 20.62
CA ALA A 9 20.81 27.36 19.76
C ALA A 9 21.70 26.17 19.34
N LEU A 10 21.99 25.23 20.24
CA LEU A 10 22.76 24.02 19.91
C LEU A 10 22.05 23.15 18.87
N MET A 11 20.71 23.11 18.90
CA MET A 11 19.91 22.36 17.93
C MET A 11 19.77 23.07 16.59
N SER A 12 19.68 24.40 16.56
CA SER A 12 19.42 25.18 15.35
C SER A 12 20.67 25.47 14.51
N LEU A 13 21.82 25.74 15.15
CA LEU A 13 23.06 26.10 14.45
C LEU A 13 23.50 24.99 13.50
N SER A 14 24.03 25.35 12.34
CA SER A 14 24.80 24.43 11.50
C SER A 14 26.11 24.00 12.20
N VAL A 15 26.77 22.96 11.68
CA VAL A 15 28.09 22.52 12.19
C VAL A 15 29.13 23.63 12.05
N ARG A 16 29.09 24.37 10.94
CA ARG A 16 30.02 25.48 10.66
C ARG A 16 29.83 26.62 11.65
N GLU A 17 28.59 27.05 11.89
CA GLU A 17 28.29 28.14 12.81
C GLU A 17 28.61 27.76 14.26
N LEU A 18 28.31 26.52 14.66
CA LEU A 18 28.70 26.02 15.98
C LEU A 18 30.22 26.04 16.14
N ASN A 19 30.98 25.48 15.19
CA ASN A 19 32.45 25.48 15.27
C ASN A 19 33.02 26.90 15.31
N LYS A 20 32.44 27.86 14.57
CA LYS A 20 32.85 29.27 14.62
C LYS A 20 32.62 29.88 16.00
N LYS A 21 31.44 29.64 16.60
CA LYS A 21 31.10 30.14 17.95
C LYS A 21 31.95 29.51 19.06
N LEU A 22 32.41 28.26 18.87
CA LEU A 22 33.27 27.55 19.81
C LEU A 22 34.77 27.87 19.63
N HIS A 23 35.15 28.71 18.67
CA HIS A 23 36.54 29.09 18.47
C HIS A 23 37.07 29.83 19.72
N GLY A 24 38.25 29.42 20.22
CA GLY A 24 38.88 30.04 21.39
C GLY A 24 38.35 29.53 22.74
N PHE A 25 37.36 28.64 22.74
CA PHE A 25 36.90 27.98 23.97
C PHE A 25 37.87 26.87 24.41
N PRO A 26 37.97 26.58 25.73
CA PRO A 26 38.72 25.45 26.23
C PRO A 26 38.27 24.12 25.60
N ARG A 27 39.21 23.21 25.35
CA ARG A 27 38.94 21.91 24.70
C ARG A 27 37.83 21.13 25.39
N GLU A 28 37.82 21.10 26.72
CA GLU A 28 36.82 20.38 27.51
C GLU A 28 35.41 20.92 27.27
N GLU A 29 35.27 22.24 27.20
CA GLU A 29 33.99 22.91 26.98
C GLU A 29 33.47 22.66 25.56
N VAL A 30 34.36 22.66 24.56
CA VAL A 30 34.02 22.29 23.18
C VAL A 30 33.49 20.86 23.12
N VAL A 31 34.14 19.91 23.80
CA VAL A 31 33.70 18.51 23.85
C VAL A 31 32.34 18.40 24.56
N ARG A 32 32.18 19.06 25.71
CA ARG A 32 30.92 19.08 26.49
C ARG A 32 29.75 19.59 25.64
N LEU A 33 29.90 20.72 24.96
CA LEU A 33 28.84 21.32 24.15
C LEU A 33 28.53 20.50 22.89
N LYS A 34 29.54 19.89 22.24
CA LYS A 34 29.33 18.97 21.11
C LYS A 34 28.59 17.70 21.55
N GLN A 35 28.95 17.14 22.70
CA GLN A 35 28.26 15.98 23.27
C GLN A 35 26.82 16.33 23.63
N LYS A 36 26.59 17.49 24.26
CA LYS A 36 25.26 18.01 24.58
C LYS A 36 24.40 18.12 23.31
N ARG A 37 24.92 18.74 22.25
CA ARG A 37 24.24 18.82 20.94
C ARG A 37 23.91 17.44 20.38
N ARG A 38 24.84 16.48 20.45
CA ARG A 38 24.61 15.10 19.97
C ARG A 38 23.44 14.46 20.71
N THR A 39 23.41 14.56 22.04
CA THR A 39 22.33 14.03 22.87
C THR A 39 20.98 14.68 22.51
N LEU A 40 20.95 16.00 22.33
CA LEU A 40 19.74 16.74 21.95
C LEU A 40 19.22 16.31 20.56
N LYS A 41 20.10 16.24 19.55
CA LYS A 41 19.73 15.77 18.20
C LYS A 41 19.21 14.32 18.23
N ASN A 42 19.89 13.43 18.96
CA ASN A 42 19.48 12.04 19.11
C ASN A 42 18.10 11.90 19.77
N ARG A 43 17.77 12.76 20.73
CA ARG A 43 16.42 12.82 21.32
C ARG A 43 15.36 13.10 20.23
N GLY A 44 15.62 14.08 19.37
CA GLY A 44 14.76 14.39 18.22
C GLY A 44 14.68 13.24 17.21
N TYR A 45 15.79 12.57 16.91
CA TYR A 45 15.80 11.41 16.00
C TYR A 45 15.00 10.23 16.57
N ALA A 46 15.08 9.97 17.88
CA ALA A 46 14.29 8.92 18.51
C ALA A 46 12.78 9.20 18.43
N GLN A 47 12.36 10.45 18.67
CA GLN A 47 10.96 10.85 18.52
C GLN A 47 10.49 10.70 17.07
N ASN A 48 11.25 11.20 16.10
CA ASN A 48 10.94 11.05 14.68
C ASN A 48 10.87 9.58 14.23
N CYS A 49 11.78 8.73 14.74
CA CYS A 49 11.77 7.30 14.46
C CYS A 49 10.47 6.63 14.95
N ARG A 50 10.05 6.94 16.18
CA ARG A 50 8.79 6.43 16.74
C ARG A 50 7.58 6.90 15.92
N SER A 51 7.51 8.19 15.59
CA SER A 51 6.42 8.75 14.78
C SER A 51 6.35 8.13 13.39
N LYS A 52 7.49 8.01 12.69
CA LYS A 52 7.54 7.36 11.36
C LYS A 52 7.11 5.90 11.41
N ARG A 53 7.54 5.15 12.43
CA ARG A 53 7.14 3.75 12.61
C ARG A 53 5.64 3.62 12.89
N LEU A 54 5.09 4.51 13.72
CA LEU A 54 3.66 4.53 14.01
C LEU A 54 2.84 4.85 12.76
N GLN A 55 3.25 5.86 11.98
CA GLN A 55 2.60 6.21 10.72
C GLN A 55 2.65 5.04 9.73
N GLN A 56 3.82 4.42 9.54
CA GLN A 56 3.97 3.27 8.66
C GLN A 56 3.06 2.10 9.06
N ARG A 57 2.93 1.81 10.35
CA ARG A 57 1.99 0.79 10.85
C ARG A 57 0.55 1.16 10.48
N HIS A 58 0.15 2.39 10.72
CA HIS A 58 -1.20 2.87 10.41
C HIS A 58 -1.50 2.78 8.91
N ASP A 59 -0.55 3.17 8.06
CA ASP A 59 -0.68 3.08 6.61
C ASP A 59 -0.85 1.63 6.15
N LEU A 60 -0.05 0.70 6.68
CA LEU A 60 -0.20 -0.72 6.40
C LEU A 60 -1.56 -1.27 6.85
N GLU A 61 -2.06 -0.85 8.01
CA GLU A 61 -3.39 -1.23 8.50
C GLU A 61 -4.51 -0.70 7.61
N MET A 62 -4.40 0.53 7.11
CA MET A 62 -5.35 1.09 6.14
C MET A 62 -5.33 0.32 4.82
N THR A 63 -4.13 0.05 4.28
CA THR A 63 -3.98 -0.73 3.05
C THR A 63 -4.56 -2.14 3.22
N ASN A 64 -4.29 -2.80 4.34
CA ASN A 64 -4.83 -4.12 4.63
C ASN A 64 -6.37 -4.12 4.65
N ARG A 65 -6.98 -3.16 5.35
CA ARG A 65 -8.45 -3.00 5.37
C ARG A 65 -9.02 -2.76 3.97
N SER A 66 -8.38 -1.91 3.17
CA SER A 66 -8.82 -1.64 1.80
C SER A 66 -8.74 -2.89 0.92
N LEU A 67 -7.66 -3.65 1.01
CA LEU A 67 -7.50 -4.90 0.24
C LEU A 67 -8.51 -5.97 0.67
N GLN A 68 -8.81 -6.07 1.97
CA GLN A 68 -9.85 -6.98 2.47
C GLN A 68 -11.23 -6.62 1.92
N ALA A 69 -11.58 -5.33 1.88
CA ALA A 69 -12.83 -4.86 1.32
C ALA A 69 -12.94 -5.15 -0.19
N GLU A 70 -11.86 -4.93 -0.94
CA GLU A 70 -11.80 -5.26 -2.36
C GLU A 70 -11.92 -6.77 -2.63
N LEU A 71 -11.20 -7.59 -1.86
CA LEU A 71 -11.29 -9.04 -1.95
C LEU A 71 -12.71 -9.53 -1.66
N HIS A 72 -13.38 -8.96 -0.66
CA HIS A 72 -14.77 -9.28 -0.36
C HIS A 72 -15.70 -8.92 -1.54
N ARG A 73 -15.56 -7.71 -2.09
CA ARG A 73 -16.33 -7.27 -3.26
C ARG A 73 -16.16 -8.22 -4.45
N VAL A 74 -14.92 -8.58 -4.77
CA VAL A 74 -14.62 -9.49 -5.89
C VAL A 74 -15.18 -10.89 -5.65
N LYS A 75 -15.14 -11.41 -4.41
CA LYS A 75 -15.77 -12.70 -4.08
C LYS A 75 -17.28 -12.69 -4.30
N LEU A 76 -17.96 -11.60 -3.94
CA LEU A 76 -19.40 -11.47 -4.19
C LEU A 76 -19.72 -11.45 -5.69
N GLU A 77 -18.97 -10.67 -6.48
CA GLU A 77 -19.13 -10.65 -7.94
C GLU A 77 -18.85 -12.03 -8.57
N LEU A 78 -17.80 -12.72 -8.13
CA LEU A 78 -17.50 -14.06 -8.60
C LEU A 78 -18.64 -15.03 -8.30
N SER A 79 -19.22 -14.98 -7.09
CA SER A 79 -20.37 -15.80 -6.73
C SER A 79 -21.58 -15.51 -7.62
N ARG A 80 -21.87 -14.22 -7.87
CA ARG A 80 -22.97 -13.79 -8.74
C ARG A 80 -22.80 -14.32 -10.17
N VAL A 81 -21.63 -14.11 -10.75
CA VAL A 81 -21.33 -14.55 -12.13
C VAL A 81 -21.33 -16.08 -12.23
N THR A 82 -20.86 -16.79 -11.21
CA THR A 82 -20.90 -18.26 -11.17
C THR A 82 -22.35 -18.77 -11.18
N GLN A 83 -23.23 -18.16 -10.39
CA GLN A 83 -24.66 -18.50 -10.38
C GLN A 83 -25.34 -18.22 -11.73
N GLU A 84 -25.04 -17.08 -12.36
CA GLU A 84 -25.54 -16.74 -13.69
C GLU A 84 -25.07 -17.77 -14.74
N LEU A 85 -23.79 -18.12 -14.72
CA LEU A 85 -23.21 -19.12 -15.59
C LEU A 85 -23.85 -20.50 -15.41
N ASP A 86 -24.08 -20.93 -14.17
CA ASP A 86 -24.75 -22.20 -13.88
C ASP A 86 -26.21 -22.19 -14.36
N HIS A 87 -26.93 -21.08 -14.18
CA HIS A 87 -28.29 -20.90 -14.69
C HIS A 87 -28.35 -21.03 -16.22
N TYR A 88 -27.43 -20.37 -16.94
CA TYR A 88 -27.39 -20.47 -18.40
C TYR A 88 -26.97 -21.86 -18.90
N LYS A 89 -26.01 -22.52 -18.23
CA LYS A 89 -25.65 -23.91 -18.53
C LYS A 89 -26.84 -24.84 -18.41
N GLN A 90 -27.57 -24.78 -17.29
CA GLN A 90 -28.77 -25.59 -17.07
C GLN A 90 -29.83 -25.38 -18.17
N ARG A 91 -30.05 -24.12 -18.59
CA ARG A 91 -30.99 -23.80 -19.68
C ARG A 91 -30.53 -24.35 -21.04
N CYS A 92 -29.23 -24.26 -21.34
CA CYS A 92 -28.67 -24.83 -22.56
C CYS A 92 -28.78 -26.36 -22.56
N ASP A 93 -28.43 -27.01 -21.44
CA ASP A 93 -28.52 -28.47 -21.29
C ASP A 93 -29.96 -28.96 -21.41
N LEU A 94 -30.94 -28.26 -20.83
CA LEU A 94 -32.36 -28.58 -21.00
C LEU A 94 -32.79 -28.53 -22.48
N ARG A 95 -32.35 -27.49 -23.21
CA ARG A 95 -32.66 -27.35 -24.65
C ARG A 95 -32.00 -28.44 -25.49
N LEU A 96 -30.76 -28.80 -25.18
CA LEU A 96 -30.03 -29.87 -25.87
C LEU A 96 -30.63 -31.26 -25.55
N ARG A 97 -31.05 -31.49 -24.30
CA ARG A 97 -31.64 -32.76 -23.85
C ARG A 97 -33.10 -32.93 -24.22
N GLY A 98 -33.83 -31.83 -24.43
CA GLY A 98 -35.17 -31.80 -25.01
C GLY A 98 -35.19 -31.92 -26.55
N GLY A 99 -34.02 -32.03 -27.19
CA GLY A 99 -33.87 -32.17 -28.63
C GLY A 99 -33.38 -33.57 -29.06
N GLY A 100 -34.25 -34.59 -28.96
CA GLY A 100 -34.16 -35.81 -29.78
C GLY A 100 -34.74 -37.09 -29.15
N PRO A 101 -35.28 -38.07 -29.92
CA PRO A 101 -35.78 -38.04 -31.30
C PRO A 101 -37.17 -38.71 -31.43
N ASP A 102 -38.23 -37.96 -31.72
CA ASP A 102 -39.44 -38.52 -32.32
C ASP A 102 -40.14 -37.42 -33.14
N GLY A 103 -39.95 -37.48 -34.47
CA GLY A 103 -40.53 -36.51 -35.38
C GLY A 103 -39.75 -36.38 -36.68
N VAL A 104 -39.96 -37.36 -37.57
CA VAL A 104 -39.73 -37.24 -39.02
C VAL A 104 -40.15 -35.85 -39.52
N THR A 105 -39.23 -35.09 -40.13
CA THR A 105 -39.44 -34.41 -41.42
C THR A 105 -38.13 -33.84 -41.97
N SER A 106 -37.98 -34.03 -43.27
CA SER A 106 -36.85 -33.81 -44.16
C SER A 106 -36.52 -32.34 -44.45
N GLY A 107 -35.22 -32.01 -44.52
CA GLY A 107 -34.73 -30.80 -45.21
C GLY A 107 -33.21 -30.86 -45.41
N PRO A 108 -32.68 -30.78 -46.66
CA PRO A 108 -31.25 -30.91 -46.89
C PRO A 108 -30.49 -29.58 -46.81
N SER A 109 -29.18 -29.73 -46.62
CA SER A 109 -28.06 -28.83 -46.97
C SER A 109 -27.76 -27.61 -46.08
N ASN A 110 -26.71 -27.78 -45.27
CA ASN A 110 -25.64 -26.78 -45.07
C ASN A 110 -24.52 -27.13 -46.08
N PRO A 111 -23.68 -26.22 -46.60
CA PRO A 111 -22.75 -25.43 -45.77
C PRO A 111 -22.39 -24.03 -46.31
N SER A 112 -22.17 -23.04 -45.43
CA SER A 112 -21.04 -22.11 -45.59
C SER A 112 -20.84 -21.23 -44.36
N SER A 113 -19.63 -21.28 -43.81
CA SER A 113 -19.10 -20.30 -42.86
C SER A 113 -17.73 -19.87 -43.40
N PRO A 114 -17.37 -18.58 -43.23
CA PRO A 114 -16.04 -18.33 -42.67
C PRO A 114 -16.07 -17.26 -41.56
N GLU A 115 -15.52 -17.67 -40.41
CA GLU A 115 -14.62 -16.96 -39.49
C GLU A 115 -14.42 -15.44 -39.70
N PHE A 116 -14.66 -14.66 -38.64
CA PHE A 116 -13.80 -13.50 -38.35
C PHE A 116 -13.80 -13.20 -36.84
N TYR A 117 -12.74 -13.64 -36.15
CA TYR A 117 -12.29 -13.06 -34.89
C TYR A 117 -10.97 -12.33 -35.14
N LEU A 118 -10.94 -11.03 -34.81
CA LEU A 118 -9.75 -10.22 -34.53
C LEU A 118 -10.13 -9.18 -33.48
#